data_AF-D0NN85-F1
#
_entry.id   AF-D0NN85-F1
#
_cell.length_a   1.000
_cell.length_b   1.000
_cell.length_c   1.000
_cell.angle_alpha   90.00
_cell.angle_beta   90.00
_cell.angle_gamma   90.00
#
_symmetry.space_group_name_H-M   'P 1'
#
loop_
_entity.id
_entity.type
_entity.pdbx_description
1 polymer ?
#
loop_
_entity_poly.entity_id
_entity_poly.type
_entity_poly.pdbx_seq_one_letter_code
_entity_poly.pdbx_strand_id
1 'polypeptide(L)'
;MIGSLDCMHWTWKNCPTAWQGAFQGKEKCSTVILEAVASKSLWIWHAFYGMPGANNDLNVLERSPLLNDLVNGVAPRISFTVNGATYNQGYYLTDGIYPAWAIFQSSISAPQGNKRRCYAAQQEAARKDVERTFGVLQQRFRILALPCKLWSVDAMNDVMLACIILHNMIVEDEQRITSLNHQYLFEDEWLHYELKTDLIEHVWQCYGDLG
;
A
#
# COMPACT_ATOMS: atom_id res chain seq x y z
N MET A 1 -5.86 -10.00 -4.55
CA MET A 1 -5.02 -9.04 -3.80
C MET A 1 -3.80 -8.70 -4.65
N ILE A 2 -3.49 -7.42 -4.85
CA ILE A 2 -2.26 -6.95 -5.50
C ILE A 2 -1.15 -6.77 -4.45
N GLY A 3 -1.48 -6.06 -3.37
CA GLY A 3 -0.61 -5.85 -2.21
C GLY A 3 -1.34 -5.03 -1.14
N SER A 4 -0.64 -4.71 -0.07
CA SER A 4 -1.11 -3.77 0.96
C SER A 4 -0.63 -2.36 0.63
N LEU A 5 -1.55 -1.40 0.66
CA LEU A 5 -1.33 0.03 0.45
C LEU A 5 -1.14 0.72 1.80
N ASP A 6 -0.09 1.52 1.93
CA ASP A 6 0.16 2.35 3.11
C ASP A 6 1.15 3.50 2.83
N CYS A 7 1.31 4.40 3.79
CA CYS A 7 2.30 5.47 3.76
C CYS A 7 3.41 5.29 4.81
N MET A 8 4.62 5.78 4.51
CA MET A 8 5.68 6.00 5.49
C MET A 8 6.28 7.40 5.37
N HIS A 9 6.70 7.95 6.50
CA HIS A 9 7.33 9.27 6.58
C HIS A 9 8.86 9.14 6.62
N TRP A 10 9.57 9.85 5.74
CA TRP A 10 11.03 10.04 5.86
C TRP A 10 11.33 11.45 6.39
N THR A 11 12.04 11.55 7.52
CA THR A 11 12.36 12.82 8.17
C THR A 11 13.31 13.67 7.35
N TRP A 12 12.96 14.93 7.11
CA TRP A 12 13.78 15.90 6.38
C TRP A 12 14.42 16.89 7.36
N LYS A 13 15.67 16.63 7.75
CA LYS A 13 16.39 17.43 8.75
C LYS A 13 16.75 18.84 8.26
N ASN A 14 17.04 18.97 6.96
CA ASN A 14 17.42 20.24 6.33
C ASN A 14 16.23 20.93 5.63
N CYS A 15 14.99 20.65 6.06
CA CYS A 15 13.79 21.32 5.59
C CYS A 15 13.91 22.85 5.77
N PRO A 16 13.91 23.66 4.68
CA PRO A 16 14.05 25.11 4.78
C PRO A 16 12.90 25.74 5.58
N THR A 17 13.19 26.77 6.38
CA THR A 17 12.21 27.36 7.33
C THR A 17 10.89 27.79 6.67
N ALA A 18 10.93 28.28 5.42
CA ALA A 18 9.74 28.66 4.66
C ALA A 18 8.82 27.47 4.27
N TRP A 19 9.36 26.24 4.28
CA TRP A 19 8.66 25.00 3.92
C TRP A 19 8.23 24.20 5.15
N GLN A 20 8.85 24.44 6.32
CA GLN A 20 8.60 23.67 7.55
C GLN A 20 7.12 23.57 7.90
N GLY A 21 6.35 24.66 7.83
CA GLY A 21 4.92 24.66 8.17
C GLY A 21 4.05 23.71 7.33
N ALA A 22 4.44 23.35 6.11
CA ALA A 22 3.72 22.41 5.26
C ALA A 22 4.22 20.95 5.42
N PHE A 23 5.47 20.75 5.83
CA PHE A 23 6.10 19.43 5.94
C PHE A 23 6.12 18.92 7.39
N GLN A 24 5.88 19.78 8.38
CA GLN A 24 5.87 19.47 9.81
C GLN A 24 4.49 18.94 10.23
N GLY A 25 4.34 17.62 10.18
CA GLY A 25 3.15 16.93 10.68
C GLY A 25 3.04 16.92 12.21
N LYS A 26 2.12 16.10 12.73
CA LYS A 26 1.78 15.97 14.17
C LYS A 26 3.00 15.77 15.08
N GLU A 27 4.04 15.10 14.58
CA GLU A 27 5.26 14.78 15.33
C GLU A 27 6.24 15.96 15.51
N LYS A 28 5.91 17.16 14.99
CA LYS A 28 6.77 18.36 15.01
C LYS A 28 8.12 18.22 14.30
N CYS A 29 8.36 17.12 13.58
CA CYS A 29 9.46 16.96 12.64
C CYS A 29 8.96 17.21 11.21
N SER A 30 9.73 17.93 10.38
CA SER A 30 9.46 17.96 8.94
C SER A 30 9.71 16.58 8.34
N THR A 31 8.74 16.06 7.59
CA THR A 31 8.80 14.76 6.93
C THR A 31 8.26 14.86 5.50
N VAL A 32 8.67 13.93 4.65
CA VAL A 32 8.16 13.74 3.30
C VAL A 32 7.59 12.32 3.22
N ILE A 33 6.40 12.17 2.63
CA ILE A 33 5.67 10.91 2.59
C ILE A 33 6.07 10.09 1.35
N LEU A 34 6.27 8.79 1.55
CA LEU A 34 6.18 7.73 0.54
C LEU A 34 4.84 7.02 0.72
N GLU A 35 3.96 7.06 -0.27
CA GLU A 35 2.91 6.06 -0.43
C GLU A 35 3.47 4.88 -1.23
N ALA A 36 3.16 3.64 -0.83
CA ALA A 36 3.55 2.47 -1.60
C ALA A 36 2.53 1.33 -1.51
N VAL A 37 2.50 0.51 -2.56
CA VAL A 37 1.85 -0.82 -2.54
C VAL A 37 2.94 -1.87 -2.47
N ALA A 38 2.95 -2.68 -1.41
CA ALA A 38 3.87 -3.81 -1.26
C ALA A 38 3.13 -5.14 -1.08
N SER A 39 3.64 -6.21 -1.69
CA SER A 39 3.11 -7.57 -1.53
C SER A 39 3.88 -8.39 -0.50
N LYS A 40 3.33 -9.56 -0.11
CA LYS A 40 3.94 -10.50 0.85
C LYS A 40 5.37 -10.94 0.52
N SER A 41 5.77 -10.88 -0.75
CA SER A 41 7.13 -11.09 -1.25
C SER A 41 8.11 -9.96 -0.93
N LEU A 42 7.68 -8.87 -0.31
CA LEU A 42 8.39 -7.58 -0.17
C LEU A 42 8.53 -6.80 -1.50
N TRP A 43 7.98 -7.29 -2.61
CA TRP A 43 7.99 -6.55 -3.87
C TRP A 43 7.10 -5.31 -3.79
N ILE A 44 7.64 -4.17 -4.22
CA ILE A 44 6.93 -2.88 -4.27
C ILE A 44 6.38 -2.70 -5.68
N TRP A 45 5.05 -2.69 -5.82
CA TRP A 45 4.35 -2.55 -7.10
C TRP A 45 4.13 -1.09 -7.52
N HIS A 46 3.97 -0.21 -6.55
CA HIS A 46 3.73 1.22 -6.73
C HIS A 46 4.49 2.00 -5.66
N ALA A 47 4.97 3.18 -6.02
CA ALA A 47 5.65 4.12 -5.14
C ALA A 47 5.37 5.56 -5.59
N PHE A 48 4.82 6.39 -4.71
CA PHE A 48 4.62 7.82 -4.92
C PHE A 48 5.24 8.60 -3.76
N TYR A 49 6.16 9.50 -4.08
CA TYR A 49 6.97 10.20 -3.08
C TYR A 49 7.06 11.71 -3.37
N GLY A 50 7.23 12.49 -2.30
CA GLY A 50 7.41 13.94 -2.35
C GLY A 50 6.31 14.73 -1.63
N MET A 51 5.24 14.05 -1.19
CA MET A 51 4.11 14.70 -0.52
C MET A 51 4.50 15.27 0.85
N PRO A 52 4.07 16.50 1.21
CA PRO A 52 4.39 17.11 2.50
C PRO A 52 3.81 16.34 3.69
N GLY A 53 4.63 16.12 4.72
CA GLY A 53 4.30 15.32 5.92
C GLY A 53 3.22 15.86 6.86
N ALA A 54 2.56 16.97 6.54
CA ALA A 54 1.33 17.41 7.22
C ALA A 54 0.05 16.81 6.60
N ASN A 55 0.15 16.15 5.45
CA ASN A 55 -0.97 15.45 4.81
C ASN A 55 -1.29 14.13 5.55
N ASN A 56 -2.53 13.67 5.36
CA ASN A 56 -2.94 12.30 5.66
C ASN A 56 -2.94 11.47 4.36
N ASP A 57 -3.21 10.17 4.49
CA ASP A 57 -3.06 9.21 3.40
C ASP A 57 -4.11 9.43 2.29
N LEU A 58 -5.29 9.96 2.64
CA LEU A 58 -6.32 10.40 1.69
C LEU A 58 -5.87 11.57 0.81
N ASN A 59 -5.23 12.59 1.40
CA ASN A 59 -4.67 13.72 0.64
C ASN A 59 -3.50 13.29 -0.26
N VAL A 60 -2.81 12.20 0.08
CA VAL A 60 -1.73 11.61 -0.74
C VAL A 60 -2.33 10.81 -1.90
N LEU A 61 -3.31 9.95 -1.62
CA LEU A 61 -4.07 9.18 -2.59
C LEU A 61 -4.72 10.07 -3.67
N GLU A 62 -5.36 11.19 -3.27
CA GLU A 62 -5.97 12.17 -4.19
C GLU A 62 -5.01 12.66 -5.28
N ARG A 63 -3.70 12.66 -4.99
CA ARG A 63 -2.62 13.19 -5.85
C ARG A 63 -1.73 12.09 -6.42
N SER A 64 -1.98 10.84 -6.05
CA SER A 64 -1.14 9.71 -6.38
C SER A 64 -1.46 9.18 -7.78
N PRO A 65 -0.44 8.81 -8.59
CA PRO A 65 -0.67 8.10 -9.84
C PRO A 65 -1.13 6.65 -9.65
N LEU A 66 -1.28 6.15 -8.41
CA LEU A 66 -1.73 4.78 -8.10
C LEU A 66 -2.95 4.33 -8.91
N LEU A 67 -3.91 5.24 -9.12
CA LEU A 67 -5.15 4.96 -9.83
C LEU A 67 -5.18 5.55 -11.25
N ASN A 68 -4.11 6.19 -11.73
CA ASN A 68 -4.07 6.74 -13.09
C ASN A 68 -4.27 5.64 -14.13
N ASP A 69 -3.59 4.50 -13.97
CA ASP A 69 -3.74 3.39 -14.90
C ASP A 69 -5.19 2.85 -14.87
N LEU A 70 -5.84 2.82 -13.70
CA LEU A 70 -7.23 2.37 -13.57
C LEU A 70 -8.21 3.33 -14.26
N VAL A 71 -8.07 4.63 -13.99
CA VAL A 71 -8.91 5.69 -14.56
C VAL A 71 -8.74 5.81 -16.08
N ASN A 72 -7.53 5.58 -16.60
CA ASN A 72 -7.26 5.57 -18.05
C ASN A 72 -7.59 4.22 -18.73
N GLY A 73 -8.08 3.21 -18.00
CA GLY A 73 -8.41 1.89 -18.56
C GLY A 73 -7.19 1.04 -18.94
N VAL A 74 -6.04 1.30 -18.31
CA VAL A 74 -4.74 0.67 -18.54
C VAL A 74 -4.14 -0.03 -17.29
N ALA A 75 -4.91 -0.28 -16.23
CA ALA A 75 -4.49 -1.07 -15.05
C ALA A 75 -4.85 -2.58 -15.17
N PRO A 76 -4.11 -3.54 -14.58
CA PRO A 76 -4.11 -4.92 -15.10
C PRO A 76 -5.31 -5.86 -14.85
N ARG A 77 -5.40 -6.90 -15.71
CA ARG A 77 -6.45 -7.93 -15.85
C ARG A 77 -6.22 -9.05 -14.84
N ILE A 78 -6.73 -8.86 -13.64
CA ILE A 78 -6.73 -9.88 -12.61
C ILE A 78 -8.12 -10.50 -12.55
N SER A 79 -8.21 -11.79 -12.91
CA SER A 79 -9.43 -12.58 -12.75
C SER A 79 -9.20 -13.64 -11.69
N PHE A 80 -10.08 -13.73 -10.70
CA PHE A 80 -10.03 -14.75 -9.64
C PHE A 80 -11.43 -15.12 -9.16
N THR A 81 -11.60 -16.37 -8.74
CA THR A 81 -12.84 -16.86 -8.15
C THR A 81 -12.69 -16.96 -6.63
N VAL A 82 -13.64 -16.40 -5.87
CA VAL A 82 -13.72 -16.54 -4.41
C VAL A 82 -15.18 -16.76 -4.01
N ASN A 83 -15.42 -17.70 -3.08
CA ASN A 83 -16.76 -18.14 -2.66
C ASN A 83 -17.72 -18.56 -3.81
N GLY A 84 -17.18 -18.83 -5.01
CA GLY A 84 -17.95 -19.17 -6.22
C GLY A 84 -18.22 -18.00 -7.16
N ALA A 85 -18.17 -16.75 -6.70
CA ALA A 85 -18.22 -15.57 -7.55
C ALA A 85 -16.86 -15.31 -8.21
N THR A 86 -16.86 -14.75 -9.42
CA THR A 86 -15.63 -14.50 -10.20
C THR A 86 -15.44 -13.01 -10.44
N TYR A 87 -14.37 -12.48 -9.88
CA TYR A 87 -14.02 -11.07 -9.84
C TYR A 87 -13.02 -10.75 -10.94
N ASN A 88 -13.29 -9.68 -11.69
CA ASN A 88 -12.47 -9.19 -12.80
C ASN A 88 -11.89 -7.80 -12.48
N GLN A 89 -11.37 -7.64 -11.27
CA GLN A 89 -10.68 -6.44 -10.81
C GLN A 89 -9.73 -6.81 -9.68
N GLY A 90 -8.49 -6.31 -9.71
CA GLY A 90 -7.55 -6.47 -8.60
C GLY A 90 -7.88 -5.53 -7.44
N TYR A 91 -7.70 -6.02 -6.20
CA TYR A 91 -7.88 -5.21 -4.99
C TYR A 91 -6.58 -5.09 -4.18
N TYR A 92 -6.40 -3.94 -3.53
CA TYR A 92 -5.36 -3.64 -2.54
C TYR A 92 -5.93 -3.83 -1.13
N LEU A 93 -5.08 -4.15 -0.14
CA LEU A 93 -5.48 -4.05 1.26
C LEU A 93 -5.24 -2.63 1.77
N THR A 94 -6.23 -2.07 2.45
CA THR A 94 -6.21 -0.72 3.01
C THR A 94 -6.56 -0.74 4.50
N ASP A 95 -6.27 0.33 5.21
CA ASP A 95 -6.76 0.51 6.58
C ASP A 95 -8.25 0.97 6.59
N GLY A 96 -8.76 1.42 7.74
CA GLY A 96 -10.14 1.87 7.88
C GLY A 96 -10.46 3.30 7.38
N ILE A 97 -9.48 4.10 6.94
CA ILE A 97 -9.73 5.49 6.49
C ILE A 97 -9.90 5.64 4.98
N TYR A 98 -9.49 4.65 4.18
CA TYR A 98 -9.66 4.66 2.72
C TYR A 98 -11.13 4.53 2.30
N PRO A 99 -11.53 5.07 1.11
CA PRO A 99 -12.91 4.96 0.61
C PRO A 99 -13.33 3.50 0.38
N ALA A 100 -14.64 3.24 0.42
CA ALA A 100 -15.25 1.93 0.20
C ALA A 100 -15.36 1.54 -1.29
N TRP A 101 -14.31 1.82 -2.08
CA TRP A 101 -14.22 1.44 -3.49
C TRP A 101 -13.88 -0.04 -3.64
N ALA A 102 -14.31 -0.69 -4.74
CA ALA A 102 -14.11 -2.13 -4.93
C ALA A 102 -12.63 -2.56 -4.96
N ILE A 103 -11.76 -1.69 -5.46
CA ILE A 103 -10.30 -1.84 -5.43
C ILE A 103 -9.68 -1.82 -4.02
N PHE A 104 -10.39 -1.35 -2.99
CA PHE A 104 -9.83 -1.15 -1.65
C PHE A 104 -10.52 -2.03 -0.61
N GLN A 105 -9.76 -3.00 -0.09
CA GLN A 105 -10.26 -3.94 0.89
C GLN A 105 -9.73 -3.66 2.30
N SER A 106 -10.54 -2.95 3.07
CA SER A 106 -10.27 -2.66 4.49
C SER A 106 -10.69 -3.78 5.45
N SER A 107 -10.06 -3.80 6.65
CA SER A 107 -10.50 -4.59 7.81
C SER A 107 -11.91 -4.17 8.28
N ILE A 108 -12.48 -4.90 9.23
CA ILE A 108 -13.78 -4.59 9.86
C ILE A 108 -13.50 -3.98 11.23
N SER A 109 -13.74 -2.68 11.39
CA SER A 109 -13.73 -2.03 12.70
C SER A 109 -14.83 -2.62 13.60
N ALA A 110 -14.51 -2.82 14.90
CA ALA A 110 -15.37 -3.43 15.91
C ALA A 110 -16.09 -4.74 15.45
N PRO A 111 -15.36 -5.79 15.04
CA PRO A 111 -15.93 -6.95 14.36
C PRO A 111 -16.83 -7.81 15.25
N GLN A 112 -18.09 -7.95 14.83
CA GLN A 112 -19.13 -8.73 15.53
C GLN A 112 -19.27 -10.15 14.98
N GLY A 113 -19.27 -11.14 15.88
CA GLY A 113 -19.31 -12.56 15.54
C GLY A 113 -17.99 -13.13 15.01
N ASN A 114 -17.82 -14.46 15.12
CA ASN A 114 -16.54 -15.12 14.89
C ASN A 114 -16.02 -14.97 13.45
N LYS A 115 -16.89 -15.04 12.43
CA LYS A 115 -16.51 -14.85 11.02
C LYS A 115 -15.83 -13.49 10.77
N ARG A 116 -16.44 -12.41 11.25
CA ARG A 116 -15.90 -11.04 11.07
C ARG A 116 -14.63 -10.81 11.88
N ARG A 117 -14.47 -11.45 13.03
CA ARG A 117 -13.24 -11.40 13.85
C ARG A 117 -12.09 -12.15 13.17
N CYS A 118 -12.34 -13.35 12.66
CA CYS A 118 -11.37 -14.12 11.86
C CYS A 118 -10.91 -13.31 10.65
N TYR A 119 -11.86 -12.76 9.88
CA TYR A 119 -11.56 -11.88 8.74
C TYR A 119 -10.71 -10.66 9.12
N ALA A 120 -11.09 -9.90 10.16
CA ALA A 120 -10.35 -8.74 10.60
C ALA A 120 -8.90 -9.09 11.00
N ALA A 121 -8.72 -10.15 11.79
CA ALA A 121 -7.41 -10.62 12.22
C ALA A 121 -6.51 -11.06 11.05
N GLN A 122 -7.08 -11.72 10.02
CA GLN A 122 -6.32 -12.12 8.83
C GLN A 122 -5.98 -10.92 7.93
N GLN A 123 -6.88 -9.94 7.78
CA GLN A 123 -6.57 -8.70 7.05
C GLN A 123 -5.51 -7.86 7.76
N GLU A 124 -5.55 -7.76 9.09
CA GLU A 124 -4.55 -7.06 9.90
C GLU A 124 -3.21 -7.82 9.93
N ALA A 125 -3.22 -9.15 9.78
CA ALA A 125 -2.00 -9.94 9.59
C ALA A 125 -1.38 -9.70 8.21
N ALA A 126 -2.19 -9.60 7.14
CA ALA A 126 -1.72 -9.34 5.78
C ALA A 126 -1.29 -7.87 5.56
N ARG A 127 -1.92 -6.90 6.23
CA ARG A 127 -1.49 -5.49 6.21
C ARG A 127 -0.05 -5.29 6.70
N LYS A 128 0.41 -6.12 7.65
CA LYS A 128 1.81 -6.08 8.13
C LYS A 128 2.85 -6.36 7.04
N ASP A 129 2.47 -6.84 5.86
CA ASP A 129 3.41 -7.02 4.75
C ASP A 129 3.98 -5.70 4.20
N VAL A 130 3.22 -4.59 4.18
CA VAL A 130 3.76 -3.29 3.76
C VAL A 130 4.56 -2.60 4.87
N GLU A 131 4.09 -2.66 6.13
CA GLU A 131 4.89 -2.26 7.32
C GLU A 131 6.25 -2.99 7.36
N ARG A 132 6.24 -4.31 7.14
CA ARG A 132 7.44 -5.17 7.04
C ARG A 132 8.31 -4.77 5.85
N THR A 133 7.72 -4.40 4.71
CA THR A 133 8.46 -3.96 3.52
C THR A 133 9.17 -2.63 3.78
N PHE A 134 8.51 -1.64 4.40
CA PHE A 134 9.17 -0.40 4.85
C PHE A 134 10.31 -0.68 5.85
N GLY A 135 10.08 -1.58 6.82
CA GLY A 135 11.12 -2.00 7.77
C GLY A 135 12.33 -2.65 7.10
N VAL A 136 12.14 -3.51 6.10
CA VAL A 136 13.23 -4.13 5.33
C VAL A 136 13.93 -3.10 4.43
N LEU A 137 13.18 -2.21 3.77
CA LEU A 137 13.72 -1.14 2.92
C LEU A 137 14.64 -0.21 3.73
N GLN A 138 14.22 0.20 4.93
CA GLN A 138 15.01 1.00 5.87
C GLN A 138 16.24 0.25 6.43
N GLN A 139 16.17 -1.07 6.60
CA GLN A 139 17.29 -1.89 7.05
C GLN A 139 18.34 -2.10 5.95
N ARG A 140 17.90 -2.43 4.72
CA ARG A 140 18.76 -2.55 3.53
C ARG A 140 19.43 -1.21 3.20
N PHE A 141 18.64 -0.14 3.14
CA PHE A 141 19.10 1.19 2.75
C PHE A 141 19.12 2.12 3.96
N ARG A 142 20.17 2.00 4.78
CA ARG A 142 20.36 2.73 6.04
C ARG A 142 20.20 4.25 5.93
N ILE A 143 20.36 4.83 4.74
CA ILE A 143 20.08 6.25 4.44
C ILE A 143 18.62 6.63 4.71
N LEU A 144 17.65 5.75 4.44
CA LEU A 144 16.21 5.97 4.67
C LEU A 144 15.82 5.85 6.16
N ALA A 145 16.63 5.16 6.96
CA ALA A 145 16.47 5.04 8.41
C ALA A 145 17.10 6.21 9.19
N LEU A 146 17.59 7.24 8.51
CA LEU A 146 18.25 8.41 9.11
C LEU A 146 17.60 9.71 8.59
N PRO A 147 17.48 10.77 9.40
CA PRO A 147 16.96 12.05 8.94
C PRO A 147 17.78 12.64 7.79
N CYS A 148 17.13 12.86 6.65
CA CYS A 148 17.76 13.28 5.41
C CYS A 148 18.33 14.71 5.49
N LYS A 149 19.51 14.89 4.91
CA LYS A 149 20.28 16.15 4.90
C LYS A 149 20.34 16.83 3.53
N LEU A 150 19.59 16.32 2.55
CA LEU A 150 19.42 16.97 1.24
C LEU A 150 18.56 18.23 1.39
N TRP A 151 18.67 19.15 0.44
CA TRP A 151 18.05 20.49 0.52
C TRP A 151 16.84 20.68 -0.41
N SER A 152 16.51 19.69 -1.24
CA SER A 152 15.30 19.66 -2.07
C SER A 152 14.58 18.32 -1.92
N VAL A 153 13.25 18.34 -2.15
CA VAL A 153 12.41 17.14 -2.14
C VAL A 153 12.74 16.25 -3.35
N ASP A 154 13.11 16.84 -4.49
CA ASP A 154 13.46 16.13 -5.72
C ASP A 154 14.68 15.21 -5.51
N ALA A 155 15.73 15.72 -4.86
CA ALA A 155 16.90 14.91 -4.54
C ALA A 155 16.60 13.82 -3.48
N MET A 156 15.59 14.02 -2.64
CA MET A 156 15.08 12.96 -1.74
C MET A 156 14.27 11.91 -2.51
N ASN A 157 13.54 12.31 -3.56
CA ASN A 157 12.83 11.43 -4.47
C ASN A 157 13.80 10.53 -5.25
N ASP A 158 14.86 11.11 -5.83
CA ASP A 158 15.91 10.36 -6.53
C ASP A 158 16.50 9.25 -5.65
N VAL A 159 16.81 9.56 -4.38
CA VAL A 159 17.32 8.57 -3.42
C VAL A 159 16.27 7.54 -3.05
N MET A 160 15.01 7.93 -2.83
CA MET A 160 13.93 7.00 -2.48
C MET A 160 13.66 6.01 -3.63
N LEU A 161 13.51 6.51 -4.85
CA LEU A 161 13.28 5.69 -6.04
C LEU A 161 14.48 4.77 -6.34
N ALA A 162 15.72 5.27 -6.20
CA ALA A 162 16.90 4.41 -6.34
C ALA A 162 16.94 3.27 -5.32
N CYS A 163 16.56 3.53 -4.06
CA CYS A 163 16.46 2.49 -3.03
C CYS A 163 15.34 1.48 -3.34
N ILE A 164 14.19 1.92 -3.85
CA ILE A 164 13.07 1.04 -4.21
C ILE A 164 13.40 0.16 -5.43
N ILE A 165 14.07 0.72 -6.45
CA ILE A 165 14.54 -0.04 -7.63
C ILE A 165 15.55 -1.10 -7.19
N LEU A 166 16.58 -0.72 -6.41
CA LEU A 166 17.59 -1.65 -5.91
C LEU A 166 16.98 -2.69 -4.96
N HIS A 167 15.99 -2.33 -4.15
CA HIS A 167 15.24 -3.28 -3.31
C HIS A 167 14.50 -4.33 -4.14
N ASN A 168 13.75 -3.90 -5.16
CA ASN A 168 13.03 -4.83 -6.04
C ASN A 168 14.00 -5.74 -6.82
N MET A 169 15.13 -5.22 -7.32
CA MET A 169 16.16 -6.04 -7.96
C MET A 169 16.73 -7.13 -7.02
N ILE A 170 16.93 -6.81 -5.74
CA ILE A 170 17.36 -7.80 -4.74
C ILE A 170 16.24 -8.82 -4.47
N VAL A 171 14.97 -8.39 -4.39
CA VAL A 171 13.81 -9.29 -4.25
C VAL A 171 13.67 -10.24 -5.46
N GLU A 172 13.98 -9.77 -6.68
CA GLU A 172 13.96 -10.56 -7.91
C GLU A 172 14.99 -11.69 -7.88
N ASP A 173 16.25 -11.36 -7.53
CA ASP A 173 17.36 -12.33 -7.43
C ASP A 173 17.13 -13.35 -6.30
N GLU A 174 16.70 -12.88 -5.12
CA GLU A 174 16.36 -13.74 -3.97
C GLU A 174 15.24 -14.74 -4.26
N GLN A 175 14.29 -14.41 -5.15
CA GLN A 175 13.04 -15.17 -5.35
C GLN A 175 12.88 -15.81 -6.73
N ARG A 176 13.71 -15.46 -7.72
CA ARG A 176 13.69 -15.97 -9.10
C ARG A 176 12.31 -15.84 -9.77
N ILE A 177 11.64 -14.71 -9.56
CA ILE A 177 10.30 -14.44 -10.08
C ILE A 177 10.37 -14.31 -11.61
N THR A 178 9.69 -15.20 -12.34
CA THR A 178 9.49 -15.04 -13.78
C THR A 178 8.50 -13.92 -14.04
N SER A 179 8.86 -12.95 -14.90
CA SER A 179 8.06 -11.76 -15.14
C SER A 179 6.68 -12.06 -15.73
N LEU A 180 5.64 -11.47 -15.14
CA LEU A 180 4.24 -11.59 -15.58
C LEU A 180 3.86 -10.42 -16.48
N ASN A 181 3.19 -10.72 -17.60
CA ASN A 181 2.66 -9.73 -18.53
C ASN A 181 1.29 -9.20 -18.07
N HIS A 182 1.01 -7.92 -18.35
CA HIS A 182 -0.15 -7.19 -17.87
C HIS A 182 -0.93 -6.52 -19.04
N GLN A 183 -2.27 -6.54 -18.99
CA GLN A 183 -3.30 -6.04 -19.96
C GLN A 183 -4.57 -5.65 -19.14
N TYR A 184 -5.64 -4.94 -19.57
CA TYR A 184 -6.29 -3.95 -18.65
C TYR A 184 -7.82 -4.02 -18.27
N LEU A 185 -8.22 -3.59 -17.05
CA LEU A 185 -9.57 -3.66 -16.40
C LEU A 185 -10.01 -2.39 -15.57
N PHE A 186 -11.28 -2.35 -15.11
CA PHE A 186 -12.08 -1.14 -14.74
C PHE A 186 -13.08 -1.31 -13.55
N GLU A 187 -13.59 -0.17 -13.03
CA GLU A 187 -14.97 0.19 -12.53
C GLU A 187 -15.81 -0.56 -11.45
N ASP A 188 -16.87 0.17 -10.98
CA ASP A 188 -17.99 -0.08 -10.04
C ASP A 188 -17.70 -0.14 -8.50
N GLU A 189 -18.61 0.46 -7.71
CA GLU A 189 -18.60 0.47 -6.24
C GLU A 189 -19.38 -0.71 -5.62
N TRP A 190 -20.44 -1.22 -6.26
CA TRP A 190 -21.23 -2.33 -5.71
C TRP A 190 -20.39 -3.59 -5.47
N LEU A 191 -19.39 -3.79 -6.34
CA LEU A 191 -18.40 -4.85 -6.29
C LEU A 191 -17.60 -4.86 -4.97
N HIS A 192 -17.46 -3.72 -4.25
CA HIS A 192 -16.83 -3.67 -2.92
C HIS A 192 -17.57 -4.54 -1.90
N TYR A 193 -18.90 -4.44 -1.86
CA TYR A 193 -19.71 -5.10 -0.84
C TYR A 193 -19.84 -6.60 -1.10
N GLU A 194 -19.89 -7.00 -2.37
CA GLU A 194 -19.88 -8.40 -2.79
C GLU A 194 -18.51 -9.04 -2.47
N LEU A 195 -17.42 -8.44 -2.95
CA LEU A 195 -16.05 -8.92 -2.72
C LEU A 195 -15.72 -9.02 -1.22
N LYS A 196 -16.11 -8.01 -0.43
CA LYS A 196 -15.91 -8.01 1.02
C LYS A 196 -16.70 -9.12 1.71
N THR A 197 -17.88 -9.48 1.20
CA THR A 197 -18.69 -10.57 1.74
C THR A 197 -18.10 -11.93 1.41
N ASP A 198 -17.69 -12.15 0.17
CA ASP A 198 -17.07 -13.41 -0.26
C ASP A 198 -15.70 -13.64 0.36
N LEU A 199 -14.90 -12.59 0.57
CA LEU A 199 -13.64 -12.69 1.30
C LEU A 199 -13.87 -13.00 2.79
N ILE A 200 -14.93 -12.49 3.44
CA ILE A 200 -15.27 -12.89 4.83
C ILE A 200 -15.61 -14.37 4.89
N GLU A 201 -16.42 -14.87 3.96
CA GLU A 201 -16.87 -16.27 3.98
C GLU A 201 -15.74 -17.24 3.59
N HIS A 202 -14.93 -16.91 2.57
CA HIS A 202 -13.77 -17.70 2.18
C HIS A 202 -12.69 -17.75 3.27
N VAL A 203 -12.36 -16.60 3.91
CA VAL A 203 -11.42 -16.58 5.04
C VAL A 203 -11.94 -17.41 6.21
N TRP A 204 -13.25 -17.40 6.47
CA TRP A 204 -13.85 -18.29 7.46
C TRP A 204 -13.74 -19.77 7.08
N GLN A 205 -13.99 -20.14 5.82
CA GLN A 205 -13.84 -21.52 5.34
C GLN A 205 -12.38 -22.02 5.44
N CYS A 206 -11.38 -21.15 5.29
CA CYS A 206 -9.97 -21.53 5.37
C CYS A 206 -9.37 -21.50 6.79
N TYR A 207 -9.91 -20.70 7.72
CA TYR A 207 -9.27 -20.44 9.02
C TYR A 207 -10.23 -20.42 10.23
N GLY A 208 -11.52 -20.67 10.04
CA GLY A 208 -12.54 -20.56 11.08
C GLY A 208 -12.47 -21.62 12.18
N ASP A 209 -12.02 -22.83 11.83
CA ASP A 209 -11.95 -23.99 12.75
C ASP A 209 -10.63 -24.05 13.56
N LEU A 210 -9.84 -22.96 13.55
CA LEU A 210 -8.53 -22.84 14.22
C LEU A 210 -8.55 -21.90 15.45
N GLY A 211 -9.72 -21.60 16.01
CA GLY A 211 -9.91 -20.61 17.10
C GLY A 211 -10.82 -21.07 18.24
#